data_AF-A0A430F7R0-F1
#
_entry.id   AF-A0A430F7R0-F1
#
_cell.length_a   1.000
_cell.length_b   1.000
_cell.length_c   1.000
_cell.angle_alpha   90.00
_cell.angle_beta   90.00
_cell.angle_gamma   90.00
#
_symmetry.space_group_name_H-M   'P 1'
#
loop_
_entity.id
_entity.type
_entity.pdbx_description
1 polymer ?
#
loop_
_entity_poly.entity_id
_entity_poly.type
_entity_poly.pdbx_seq_one_letter_code
_entity_poly.pdbx_strand_id
1 'polypeptide(L)'
;MSRRRQAKPKLTPVWMPYLRGKLADWLDARHDMEYGRPRSDYTDMLQKAWSRGDSLRTSPMWWISRDMTTLAVHTALHEEPPTVTPPSSTGFVVFDGGLDLEQAPDAPLAHICAIRWVIQYDERHEQHVGCAMFTDDPGVRTLLGCDLPLAPMPRTSMGTISDDTAADVFGRILQAMWALSAEPTVCETSAPCRPSSLEPLPPRMVDDAVAHVRMVILRENLHSPRTGDKDDARPRREYSHRFIVRGCWRNQPYGKNRELRRRQWIPPYVKGPADKPLIAKETVRIWRR
;
A
#
# COMPACT_ATOMS: atom_id res chain seq x y z
N MET A 1 -17.72 6.19 39.84
CA MET A 1 -16.75 5.54 38.94
C MET A 1 -17.06 5.92 37.50
N SER A 2 -16.24 6.77 36.88
CA SER A 2 -16.43 7.21 35.49
C SER A 2 -16.17 6.04 34.54
N ARG A 3 -17.22 5.55 33.85
CA ARG A 3 -17.06 4.64 32.70
C ARG A 3 -16.32 5.43 31.63
N ARG A 4 -14.98 5.30 31.59
CA ARG A 4 -14.14 5.81 30.51
C ARG A 4 -14.69 5.19 29.22
N ARG A 5 -15.39 5.98 28.40
CA ARG A 5 -15.88 5.55 27.07
C ARG A 5 -14.66 4.97 26.35
N GLN A 6 -14.69 3.67 26.04
CA GLN A 6 -13.64 3.06 25.24
C GLN A 6 -13.63 3.75 23.88
N ALA A 7 -12.47 4.24 23.46
CA ALA A 7 -12.32 4.88 22.16
C ALA A 7 -12.67 3.84 21.07
N LYS A 8 -13.52 4.23 20.12
CA LYS A 8 -13.86 3.37 18.98
C LYS A 8 -12.64 3.27 18.06
N PRO A 9 -12.20 2.06 17.69
CA PRO A 9 -11.06 1.90 16.80
C PRO A 9 -11.34 2.53 15.43
N LYS A 10 -10.35 3.22 14.88
CA LYS A 10 -10.41 3.86 13.55
C LYS A 10 -9.32 3.31 12.65
N LEU A 11 -9.54 3.31 11.34
CA LEU A 11 -8.50 2.98 10.37
C LEU A 11 -7.53 4.16 10.24
N THR A 12 -6.49 4.17 11.06
CA THR A 12 -5.41 5.17 11.06
C THR A 12 -4.09 4.47 11.41
N PRO A 13 -2.92 5.08 11.14
CA PRO A 13 -1.63 4.48 11.47
C PRO A 13 -1.49 4.07 12.93
N VAL A 14 -1.98 4.91 13.85
CA VAL A 14 -1.82 4.69 15.31
C VAL A 14 -2.64 3.49 15.80
N TRP A 15 -3.76 3.21 15.14
CA TRP A 15 -4.62 2.08 15.49
C TRP A 15 -4.21 0.76 14.80
N MET A 16 -3.31 0.80 13.80
CA MET A 16 -2.93 -0.38 13.02
C MET A 16 -2.47 -1.59 13.86
N PRO A 17 -1.60 -1.44 14.89
CA PRO A 17 -1.17 -2.60 15.67
C PRO A 17 -2.32 -3.30 16.37
N TYR A 18 -3.25 -2.52 16.93
CA TYR A 18 -4.47 -3.01 17.56
C TYR A 18 -5.39 -3.68 16.53
N LEU A 19 -5.59 -3.05 15.37
CA LEU A 19 -6.43 -3.57 14.31
C LEU A 19 -5.88 -4.90 13.77
N ARG A 20 -4.58 -4.99 13.49
CA ARG A 20 -3.92 -6.21 13.04
C ARG A 20 -4.12 -7.36 14.03
N GLY A 21 -3.92 -7.10 15.32
CA GLY A 21 -4.12 -8.11 16.37
C GLY A 21 -5.58 -8.57 16.47
N LYS A 22 -6.54 -7.64 16.46
CA LYS A 22 -7.97 -7.98 16.53
C LYS A 22 -8.49 -8.65 15.28
N LEU A 23 -7.98 -8.27 14.11
CA LEU A 23 -8.33 -8.87 12.84
C LEU A 23 -7.80 -10.29 12.75
N ALA A 24 -6.60 -10.54 13.29
CA ALA A 24 -6.09 -11.90 13.44
C ALA A 24 -6.97 -12.73 14.39
N ASP A 25 -7.33 -12.20 15.57
CA ASP A 25 -8.25 -12.87 16.50
C ASP A 25 -9.57 -13.26 15.80
N TRP A 26 -10.10 -12.34 15.00
CA TRP A 26 -11.34 -12.53 14.25
C TRP A 26 -11.20 -13.59 13.15
N LEU A 27 -10.09 -13.58 12.40
CA LEU A 27 -9.81 -14.56 11.35
C LEU A 27 -9.68 -15.97 11.93
N ASP A 28 -8.98 -16.11 13.05
CA ASP A 28 -8.81 -17.39 13.75
C ASP A 28 -10.16 -17.92 14.23
N ALA A 29 -10.97 -17.06 14.87
CA ALA A 29 -12.30 -17.45 15.34
C ALA A 29 -13.24 -17.88 14.20
N ARG A 30 -13.18 -17.21 13.04
CA ARG A 30 -14.01 -17.57 11.89
C ARG A 30 -13.55 -18.85 11.22
N HIS A 31 -12.24 -19.07 11.13
CA HIS A 31 -11.67 -20.31 10.63
C HIS A 31 -12.06 -21.50 11.54
N ASP A 32 -12.00 -21.34 12.87
CA ASP A 32 -12.49 -22.32 13.85
C ASP A 32 -13.98 -22.67 13.64
N MET A 33 -14.81 -21.71 13.24
CA MET A 33 -16.24 -21.94 12.95
C MET A 33 -16.46 -22.69 11.64
N GLU A 34 -15.67 -22.40 10.60
CA GLU A 34 -15.84 -22.96 9.26
C GLU A 34 -15.31 -24.41 9.16
N TYR A 35 -14.15 -24.68 9.76
CA TYR A 35 -13.47 -25.97 9.66
C TYR A 35 -13.51 -26.80 10.96
N GLY A 36 -14.02 -26.24 12.05
CA GLY A 36 -14.00 -26.85 13.38
C GLY A 36 -12.63 -26.74 14.05
N ARG A 37 -12.59 -26.82 15.39
CA ARG A 37 -11.32 -26.87 16.12
C ARG A 37 -10.60 -28.20 15.84
N PRO A 38 -9.29 -28.19 15.55
CA PRO A 38 -8.55 -29.42 15.32
C PRO A 38 -8.66 -30.37 16.51
N ARG A 39 -8.84 -31.66 16.23
CA ARG A 39 -8.97 -32.72 17.25
C ARG A 39 -7.70 -33.55 17.44
N SER A 40 -6.66 -33.34 16.62
CA SER A 40 -5.43 -34.18 16.58
C SER A 40 -4.16 -33.33 16.47
N ASP A 41 -3.09 -33.78 17.13
CA ASP A 41 -1.76 -33.14 17.17
C ASP A 41 -1.09 -33.00 15.78
N TYR A 42 -1.38 -33.92 14.84
CA TYR A 42 -0.83 -33.88 13.48
C TYR A 42 -1.54 -32.88 12.57
N THR A 43 -2.88 -32.80 12.67
CA THR A 43 -3.68 -31.75 12.02
C THR A 43 -3.35 -30.38 12.60
N ASP A 44 -3.02 -30.34 13.89
CA ASP A 44 -2.56 -29.14 14.59
C ASP A 44 -1.28 -28.59 13.97
N MET A 45 -0.28 -29.43 13.65
CA MET A 45 0.97 -28.99 13.03
C MET A 45 0.77 -28.43 11.60
N LEU A 46 -0.07 -29.08 10.79
CA LEU A 46 -0.37 -28.66 9.41
C LEU A 46 -1.24 -27.38 9.36
N GLN A 47 -2.17 -27.22 10.30
CA GLN A 47 -3.06 -26.04 10.36
C GLN A 47 -2.39 -24.84 11.07
N LYS A 48 -1.55 -25.09 12.09
CA LYS A 48 -0.67 -24.07 12.71
C LYS A 48 0.44 -23.61 11.78
N ALA A 49 0.82 -24.41 10.79
CA ALA A 49 1.86 -24.01 9.86
C ALA A 49 1.53 -22.66 9.20
N TRP A 50 0.26 -22.39 8.84
CA TRP A 50 -0.12 -21.16 8.12
C TRP A 50 -1.55 -20.68 8.45
N SER A 51 -1.90 -20.51 9.73
CA SER A 51 -3.16 -19.83 10.06
C SER A 51 -3.10 -18.39 9.51
N ARG A 52 -4.18 -17.95 8.84
CA ARG A 52 -4.24 -16.59 8.26
C ARG A 52 -4.04 -15.52 9.34
N GLY A 53 -4.48 -15.80 10.58
CA GLY A 53 -4.28 -14.92 11.73
C GLY A 53 -2.83 -14.86 12.20
N ASP A 54 -2.13 -15.99 12.35
CA ASP A 54 -0.73 -15.99 12.83
C ASP A 54 0.20 -15.22 11.89
N SER A 55 0.08 -15.47 10.58
CA SER A 55 0.83 -14.72 9.57
C SER A 55 0.53 -13.22 9.64
N LEU A 56 -0.73 -12.84 9.88
CA LEU A 56 -1.11 -11.44 10.04
C LEU A 56 -0.53 -10.84 11.33
N ARG A 57 -0.48 -11.58 12.45
CA ARG A 57 0.08 -11.08 13.73
C ARG A 57 1.55 -10.74 13.65
N THR A 58 2.32 -11.52 12.88
CA THR A 58 3.77 -11.31 12.73
C THR A 58 4.13 -10.39 11.57
N SER A 59 3.18 -10.11 10.67
CA SER A 59 3.41 -9.23 9.52
C SER A 59 3.81 -7.83 9.98
N PRO A 60 4.95 -7.28 9.51
CA PRO A 60 5.25 -5.88 9.72
C PRO A 60 4.17 -5.00 9.07
N MET A 61 4.11 -3.73 9.46
CA MET A 61 3.01 -2.85 9.09
C MET A 61 3.49 -1.65 8.29
N TRP A 62 2.81 -1.37 7.18
CA TRP A 62 3.05 -0.21 6.34
C TRP A 62 1.78 0.60 6.17
N TRP A 63 1.90 1.91 6.30
CA TRP A 63 0.85 2.84 5.94
C TRP A 63 1.32 3.69 4.77
N ILE A 64 0.63 3.59 3.64
CA ILE A 64 0.97 4.31 2.41
C ILE A 64 0.11 5.56 2.35
N SER A 65 0.74 6.73 2.22
CA SER A 65 -0.01 7.99 2.06
C SER A 65 -0.82 8.00 0.78
N ARG A 66 -1.91 8.77 0.75
CA ARG A 66 -2.81 8.82 -0.42
C ARG A 66 -2.09 9.13 -1.73
N ASP A 67 -1.19 10.11 -1.74
CA ASP A 67 -0.44 10.47 -2.95
C ASP A 67 0.54 9.37 -3.38
N MET A 68 1.16 8.68 -2.42
CA MET A 68 2.04 7.55 -2.72
C MET A 68 1.25 6.35 -3.26
N THR A 69 0.05 6.10 -2.72
CA THR A 69 -0.90 5.12 -3.24
C THR A 69 -1.25 5.43 -4.70
N THR A 70 -1.64 6.67 -4.99
CA THR A 70 -1.97 7.10 -6.36
C THR A 70 -0.78 6.91 -7.31
N LEU A 71 0.44 7.24 -6.90
CA LEU A 71 1.63 7.03 -7.72
C LEU A 71 1.91 5.53 -7.95
N ALA A 72 1.82 4.70 -6.91
CA ALA A 72 2.06 3.26 -7.00
C ALA A 72 1.05 2.57 -7.91
N VAL A 73 -0.24 2.89 -7.78
CA VAL A 73 -1.29 2.35 -8.66
C VAL A 73 -1.07 2.80 -10.09
N HIS A 74 -0.85 4.10 -10.35
CA HIS A 74 -0.58 4.59 -11.69
C HIS A 74 0.65 3.90 -12.32
N THR A 75 1.71 3.69 -11.53
CA THR A 75 2.94 2.99 -11.99
C THR A 75 2.62 1.55 -12.35
N ALA A 76 1.87 0.83 -11.52
CA ALA A 76 1.50 -0.56 -11.77
C ALA A 76 0.65 -0.73 -13.03
N LEU A 77 -0.25 0.23 -13.32
CA LEU A 77 -1.19 0.14 -14.45
C LEU A 77 -0.57 0.59 -15.78
N HIS A 78 0.39 1.51 -15.77
CA HIS A 78 0.88 2.16 -17.00
C HIS A 78 2.37 1.97 -17.28
N GLU A 79 3.11 1.36 -16.36
CA GLU A 79 4.56 1.18 -16.46
C GLU A 79 4.95 -0.26 -16.07
N GLU A 80 6.18 -0.63 -16.42
CA GLU A 80 6.81 -1.88 -15.99
C GLU A 80 7.91 -1.54 -14.98
N PRO A 81 7.60 -1.47 -13.68
CA PRO A 81 8.62 -1.26 -12.66
C PRO A 81 9.61 -2.43 -12.62
N PRO A 82 10.85 -2.21 -12.15
CA PRO A 82 11.81 -3.29 -11.98
C PRO A 82 11.28 -4.30 -10.96
N THR A 83 11.54 -5.58 -11.22
CA THR A 83 11.37 -6.60 -10.21
C THR A 83 12.36 -6.34 -9.08
N VAL A 84 11.84 -6.06 -7.89
CA VAL A 84 12.64 -5.84 -6.68
C VAL A 84 12.34 -6.92 -5.66
N THR A 85 13.32 -7.19 -4.80
CA THR A 85 13.10 -8.08 -3.65
C THR A 85 12.06 -7.47 -2.72
N PRO A 86 11.04 -8.23 -2.29
CA PRO A 86 10.07 -7.74 -1.33
C PRO A 86 10.76 -7.32 -0.03
N PRO A 87 10.28 -6.27 0.67
CA PRO A 87 10.92 -5.77 1.89
C PRO A 87 10.84 -6.76 3.05
N SER A 88 9.98 -7.78 2.97
CA SER A 88 9.87 -8.89 3.93
C SER A 88 9.04 -10.04 3.34
N SER A 89 9.15 -11.22 3.93
CA SER A 89 8.42 -12.44 3.51
C SER A 89 6.91 -12.38 3.76
N THR A 90 6.46 -11.59 4.73
CA THR A 90 5.04 -11.33 5.00
C THR A 90 4.87 -9.85 5.25
N GLY A 91 3.72 -9.28 4.91
CA GLY A 91 3.46 -7.93 5.34
C GLY A 91 2.01 -7.51 5.27
N PHE A 92 1.70 -6.44 6.02
CA PHE A 92 0.36 -5.87 6.08
C PHE A 92 0.42 -4.38 5.77
N VAL A 93 -0.07 -4.01 4.59
CA VAL A 93 -0.08 -2.64 4.08
C VAL A 93 -1.49 -2.08 4.05
N VAL A 94 -1.67 -0.86 4.57
CA VAL A 94 -2.89 -0.07 4.45
C VAL A 94 -2.63 1.14 3.56
N PHE A 95 -3.54 1.37 2.63
CA PHE A 95 -3.53 2.48 1.69
C PHE A 95 -4.50 3.56 2.15
N ASP A 96 -3.99 4.74 2.45
CA ASP A 96 -4.82 5.87 2.85
C ASP A 96 -5.79 6.28 1.74
N GLY A 97 -7.09 6.19 2.02
CA GLY A 97 -8.16 6.42 1.04
C GLY A 97 -8.45 5.26 0.08
N GLY A 98 -7.75 4.12 0.25
CA GLY A 98 -7.93 2.93 -0.58
C GLY A 98 -7.27 2.99 -1.95
N LEU A 99 -7.36 1.87 -2.67
CA LEU A 99 -6.87 1.72 -4.04
C LEU A 99 -7.91 2.22 -5.02
N ASP A 100 -7.51 3.20 -5.84
CA ASP A 100 -8.32 3.67 -6.97
C ASP A 100 -7.99 2.83 -8.21
N LEU A 101 -8.83 1.84 -8.48
CA LEU A 101 -8.64 0.89 -9.58
C LEU A 101 -9.61 1.13 -10.74
N GLU A 102 -10.28 2.28 -10.82
CA GLU A 102 -11.28 2.57 -11.87
C GLU A 102 -10.72 2.40 -13.29
N GLN A 103 -9.42 2.63 -13.47
CA GLN A 103 -8.72 2.56 -14.76
C GLN A 103 -8.06 1.19 -15.03
N ALA A 104 -8.09 0.26 -14.08
CA ALA A 104 -7.50 -1.04 -14.29
C ALA A 104 -8.43 -1.92 -15.15
N PRO A 105 -7.92 -2.56 -16.22
CA PRO A 105 -8.71 -3.52 -16.99
C PRO A 105 -9.11 -4.68 -16.06
N ASP A 106 -10.38 -5.08 -16.11
CA ASP A 106 -10.93 -6.14 -15.26
C ASP A 106 -10.66 -5.94 -13.77
N ALA A 107 -10.63 -4.69 -13.28
CA ALA A 107 -10.44 -4.41 -11.87
C ALA A 107 -11.63 -4.86 -11.03
N PRO A 108 -11.39 -5.35 -9.80
CA PRO A 108 -12.49 -5.58 -8.89
C PRO A 108 -13.18 -4.25 -8.58
N LEU A 109 -14.51 -4.23 -8.71
CA LEU A 109 -15.35 -3.09 -8.30
C LEU A 109 -15.35 -2.85 -6.78
N ALA A 110 -14.63 -3.68 -6.03
CA ALA A 110 -14.61 -3.67 -4.59
C ALA A 110 -13.62 -2.61 -4.07
N HIS A 111 -14.08 -1.80 -3.11
CA HIS A 111 -13.20 -0.84 -2.44
C HIS A 111 -12.19 -1.58 -1.56
N ILE A 112 -10.91 -1.56 -1.94
CA ILE A 112 -9.83 -2.24 -1.21
C ILE A 112 -8.93 -1.19 -0.57
N CYS A 113 -8.71 -1.31 0.74
CA CYS A 113 -7.90 -0.35 1.49
C CYS A 113 -6.73 -0.98 2.24
N ALA A 114 -6.64 -2.32 2.31
CA ALA A 114 -5.44 -2.98 2.80
C ALA A 114 -5.15 -4.28 2.04
N ILE A 115 -3.87 -4.62 1.98
CA ILE A 115 -3.38 -5.88 1.43
C ILE A 115 -2.44 -6.50 2.45
N ARG A 116 -2.62 -7.79 2.71
CA ARG A 116 -1.60 -8.62 3.33
C ARG A 116 -0.94 -9.46 2.24
N TRP A 117 0.39 -9.42 2.16
CA TRP A 117 1.13 -10.32 1.28
C TRP A 117 1.83 -11.42 2.08
N VAL A 118 2.04 -12.55 1.42
CA VAL A 118 2.99 -13.57 1.84
C VAL A 118 3.75 -14.08 0.62
N ILE A 119 5.06 -14.13 0.75
CA ILE A 119 5.94 -14.71 -0.24
C ILE A 119 5.87 -16.23 -0.09
N GLN A 120 5.45 -16.89 -1.16
CA GLN A 120 5.35 -18.34 -1.27
C GLN A 120 6.30 -18.82 -2.34
N TYR A 121 6.73 -20.07 -2.23
CA TYR A 121 7.52 -20.75 -3.25
C TYR A 121 6.72 -21.95 -3.71
N ASP A 122 6.60 -22.13 -5.03
CA ASP A 122 5.98 -23.33 -5.58
C ASP A 122 6.97 -24.52 -5.56
N GLU A 123 6.51 -25.67 -6.04
CA GLU A 123 7.33 -26.89 -6.14
C GLU A 123 8.58 -26.70 -7.02
N ARG A 124 8.55 -25.72 -7.94
CA ARG A 124 9.66 -25.35 -8.83
C ARG A 124 10.59 -24.30 -8.21
N HIS A 125 10.35 -23.92 -6.96
CA HIS A 125 11.04 -22.84 -6.24
C HIS A 125 10.88 -21.47 -6.92
N GLU A 126 9.84 -21.28 -7.73
CA GLU A 126 9.47 -19.97 -8.25
C GLU A 126 8.74 -19.18 -7.17
N GLN A 127 9.08 -17.90 -7.06
CA GLN A 127 8.54 -17.02 -6.04
C GLN A 127 7.18 -16.45 -6.48
N HIS A 128 6.15 -16.68 -5.67
CA HIS A 128 4.79 -16.16 -5.87
C HIS A 128 4.36 -15.26 -4.70
N VAL A 129 3.55 -14.25 -5.00
CA VAL A 129 3.05 -13.29 -3.99
C VAL A 129 1.59 -13.61 -3.67
N GLY A 130 1.36 -14.35 -2.59
CA GLY A 130 0.03 -14.62 -2.09
C GLY A 130 -0.57 -13.37 -1.44
N CYS A 131 -1.72 -12.91 -1.93
CA CYS A 131 -2.39 -11.71 -1.42
C CYS A 131 -3.69 -12.03 -0.68
N ALA A 132 -3.96 -11.30 0.39
CA ALA A 132 -5.28 -11.22 1.02
C ALA A 132 -5.69 -9.75 1.13
N MET A 133 -6.88 -9.42 0.62
CA MET A 133 -7.37 -8.05 0.52
C MET A 133 -8.34 -7.74 1.66
N PHE A 134 -8.43 -6.47 2.03
CA PHE A 134 -9.30 -5.98 3.07
C PHE A 134 -9.99 -4.68 2.66
N THR A 135 -11.14 -4.43 3.28
CA THR A 135 -12.00 -3.29 3.01
C THR A 135 -12.55 -2.69 4.30
N ASP A 136 -12.76 -1.37 4.29
CA ASP A 136 -13.49 -0.62 5.29
C ASP A 136 -14.96 -0.39 4.90
N ASP A 137 -15.42 -0.96 3.78
CA ASP A 137 -16.80 -0.89 3.31
C ASP A 137 -17.80 -1.38 4.38
N PRO A 138 -18.72 -0.51 4.85
CA PRO A 138 -19.67 -0.87 5.90
C PRO A 138 -20.63 -2.00 5.52
N GLY A 139 -20.96 -2.14 4.24
CA GLY A 139 -21.82 -3.21 3.73
C GLY A 139 -21.14 -4.58 3.84
N VAL A 140 -19.89 -4.68 3.40
CA VAL A 140 -19.08 -5.91 3.55
C VAL A 140 -18.87 -6.26 5.02
N ARG A 141 -18.57 -5.26 5.86
CA ARG A 141 -18.41 -5.45 7.31
C ARG A 141 -19.68 -5.99 7.96
N THR A 142 -20.84 -5.45 7.58
CA THR A 142 -22.15 -5.92 8.08
C THR A 142 -22.44 -7.34 7.61
N LEU A 143 -22.20 -7.63 6.32
CA LEU A 143 -22.37 -8.96 5.73
C LEU A 143 -21.54 -10.03 6.48
N LEU A 144 -20.32 -9.69 6.87
CA LEU A 144 -19.42 -10.60 7.58
C LEU A 144 -19.65 -10.64 9.09
N GLY A 145 -20.43 -9.72 9.66
CA GLY A 145 -20.52 -9.54 11.11
C GLY A 145 -19.17 -9.11 11.73
N CYS A 146 -18.42 -8.26 11.03
CA CYS A 146 -17.13 -7.76 11.49
C CYS A 146 -17.27 -6.36 12.11
N ASP A 147 -17.12 -6.26 13.43
CA ASP A 147 -17.24 -5.00 14.17
C ASP A 147 -16.02 -4.07 14.03
N LEU A 148 -14.90 -4.59 13.49
CA LEU A 148 -13.69 -3.81 13.26
C LEU A 148 -13.89 -2.83 12.09
N PRO A 149 -13.19 -1.68 12.07
CA PRO A 149 -13.25 -0.72 10.95
C PRO A 149 -12.63 -1.26 9.66
N LEU A 150 -12.11 -2.49 9.65
CA LEU A 150 -11.49 -3.16 8.52
C LEU A 150 -11.91 -4.64 8.56
N ALA A 151 -12.37 -5.18 7.45
CA ALA A 151 -12.78 -6.57 7.28
C ALA A 151 -12.08 -7.22 6.10
N PRO A 152 -11.87 -8.55 6.11
CA PRO A 152 -11.34 -9.25 4.94
C PRO A 152 -12.33 -9.17 3.79
N MET A 153 -11.81 -9.01 2.57
CA MET A 153 -12.63 -8.96 1.38
C MET A 153 -13.13 -10.37 1.02
N PRO A 154 -14.44 -10.62 0.98
CA PRO A 154 -14.96 -11.91 0.53
C PRO A 154 -14.83 -12.02 -0.99
N ARG A 155 -14.53 -13.25 -1.47
CA ARG A 155 -14.35 -13.52 -2.91
C ARG A 155 -15.57 -13.14 -3.74
N THR A 156 -16.77 -13.33 -3.19
CA THR A 156 -18.04 -12.95 -3.84
C THR A 156 -18.16 -11.46 -4.15
N SER A 157 -17.46 -10.60 -3.41
CA SER A 157 -17.47 -9.15 -3.61
C SER A 157 -16.43 -8.68 -4.63
N MET A 158 -15.49 -9.54 -5.04
CA MET A 158 -14.46 -9.22 -6.04
C MET A 158 -14.97 -9.32 -7.48
N GLY A 159 -16.22 -9.73 -7.71
CA GLY A 159 -16.79 -9.93 -9.06
C GLY A 159 -16.38 -11.26 -9.69
N THR A 160 -16.64 -11.43 -10.99
CA THR A 160 -16.34 -12.66 -11.77
C THR A 160 -14.91 -12.70 -12.32
N ILE A 161 -14.01 -11.86 -11.80
CA ILE A 161 -12.62 -11.83 -12.25
C ILE A 161 -11.93 -13.12 -11.80
N SER A 162 -11.12 -13.73 -12.66
CA SER A 162 -10.34 -14.90 -12.28
C SER A 162 -9.36 -14.54 -11.16
N ASP A 163 -9.12 -15.50 -10.24
CA ASP A 163 -8.17 -15.28 -9.14
C ASP A 163 -6.79 -14.86 -9.66
N ASP A 164 -6.36 -15.42 -10.81
CA ASP A 164 -5.08 -15.12 -11.45
C ASP A 164 -4.97 -13.66 -11.89
N THR A 165 -6.03 -13.10 -12.49
CA THR A 165 -6.02 -11.70 -12.94
C THR A 165 -6.02 -10.74 -11.75
N ALA A 166 -6.82 -11.01 -10.72
CA ALA A 166 -6.80 -10.21 -9.51
C ALA A 166 -5.44 -10.27 -8.81
N ALA A 167 -4.87 -11.48 -8.65
CA ALA A 167 -3.56 -11.69 -8.06
C ALA A 167 -2.45 -10.96 -8.84
N ASP A 168 -2.51 -10.95 -10.18
CA ASP A 168 -1.55 -10.23 -11.01
C ASP A 168 -1.62 -8.71 -10.79
N VAL A 169 -2.82 -8.12 -10.79
CA VAL A 169 -2.98 -6.67 -10.56
C VAL A 169 -2.43 -6.25 -9.20
N PHE A 170 -2.78 -6.96 -8.13
CA PHE A 170 -2.29 -6.62 -6.79
C PHE A 170 -0.81 -6.94 -6.61
N GLY A 171 -0.31 -8.02 -7.22
CA GLY A 171 1.10 -8.33 -7.28
C GLY A 171 1.90 -7.21 -7.94
N ARG A 172 1.42 -6.66 -9.07
CA ARG A 172 2.02 -5.52 -9.76
C ARG A 172 1.97 -4.24 -8.93
N ILE A 173 0.87 -3.98 -8.21
CA ILE A 173 0.77 -2.83 -7.28
C ILE A 173 1.79 -2.96 -6.15
N LEU A 174 1.92 -4.15 -5.55
CA LEU A 174 2.92 -4.41 -4.52
C LEU A 174 4.34 -4.25 -5.05
N GLN A 175 4.64 -4.78 -6.24
CA GLN A 175 5.96 -4.61 -6.87
C GLN A 175 6.28 -3.14 -7.16
N ALA A 176 5.31 -2.38 -7.71
CA ALA A 176 5.46 -0.94 -7.92
C ALA A 176 5.70 -0.21 -6.59
N MET A 177 4.93 -0.54 -5.55
CA MET A 177 5.11 0.03 -4.21
C MET A 177 6.49 -0.28 -3.64
N TRP A 178 6.95 -1.54 -3.71
CA TRP A 178 8.28 -1.92 -3.24
C TRP A 178 9.38 -1.17 -4.00
N ALA A 179 9.30 -1.12 -5.33
CA ALA A 179 10.27 -0.43 -6.17
C ALA A 179 10.32 1.07 -5.85
N LEU A 180 9.17 1.74 -5.75
CA LEU A 180 9.09 3.16 -5.42
C LEU A 180 9.53 3.45 -3.98
N SER A 181 9.21 2.57 -3.03
CA SER A 181 9.62 2.72 -1.63
C SER A 181 11.13 2.58 -1.44
N ALA A 182 11.79 1.82 -2.31
CA ALA A 182 13.23 1.66 -2.33
C ALA A 182 13.96 2.86 -2.96
N GLU A 183 13.23 3.75 -3.66
CA GLU A 183 13.80 4.91 -4.34
C GLU A 183 13.78 6.17 -3.44
N PRO A 184 14.92 6.60 -2.87
CA PRO A 184 14.94 7.73 -1.92
C PRO A 184 14.61 9.08 -2.56
N THR A 185 14.66 9.16 -3.89
CA THR A 185 14.31 10.36 -4.64
C THR A 185 12.80 10.55 -4.76
N VAL A 186 12.02 9.48 -4.59
CA VAL A 186 10.55 9.47 -4.74
C VAL A 186 9.87 9.27 -3.40
N CYS A 187 10.44 8.45 -2.52
CA CYS A 187 9.82 8.07 -1.26
C CYS A 187 10.57 8.65 -0.05
N GLU A 188 9.81 9.06 0.96
CA GLU A 188 10.27 9.31 2.31
C GLU A 188 9.64 8.28 3.24
N THR A 189 10.44 7.68 4.11
CA THR A 189 9.97 6.76 5.14
C THR A 189 10.03 7.43 6.50
N SER A 190 8.95 7.39 7.26
CA SER A 190 8.87 7.98 8.60
C SER A 190 8.07 7.10 9.56
N ALA A 191 8.09 7.47 10.85
CA ALA A 191 7.17 6.90 11.84
C ALA A 191 5.85 7.70 11.84
N PRO A 192 4.73 7.12 12.28
CA PRO A 192 3.48 7.83 12.44
C PRO A 192 3.61 9.09 13.29
N CYS A 193 2.94 10.16 12.87
CA CYS A 193 2.77 11.33 13.73
C CYS A 193 2.02 10.94 15.01
N ARG A 194 2.46 11.48 16.14
CA ARG A 194 1.73 11.31 17.40
C ARG A 194 0.33 11.94 17.26
N PRO A 195 -0.73 11.29 17.75
CA PRO A 195 -2.08 11.76 17.60
C PRO A 195 -2.27 13.12 18.31
N SER A 196 -3.11 13.97 17.72
CA SER A 196 -3.51 15.24 18.32
C SER A 196 -4.34 15.01 19.60
N SER A 197 -4.37 16.01 20.50
CA SER A 197 -5.19 16.01 21.72
C SER A 197 -6.69 15.73 21.46
N LEU A 198 -7.16 15.94 20.22
CA LEU A 198 -8.54 15.66 19.79
C LEU A 198 -8.85 14.15 19.61
N GLU A 199 -7.82 13.31 19.52
CA GLU A 199 -7.96 11.85 19.48
C GLU A 199 -7.11 11.21 20.60
N PRO A 200 -7.59 11.26 21.86
CA PRO A 200 -6.82 10.76 22.99
C PRO A 200 -6.72 9.22 22.91
N LEU A 201 -5.53 8.73 22.63
CA LEU A 201 -5.19 7.32 22.60
C LEU A 201 -4.38 6.92 23.83
N PRO A 202 -4.50 5.67 24.32
CA PRO A 202 -3.62 5.17 25.37
C PRO A 202 -2.15 5.32 24.94
N PRO A 203 -1.25 5.86 25.80
CA PRO A 203 0.15 6.08 25.43
C PRO A 203 0.83 4.83 24.88
N ARG A 204 0.57 3.67 25.48
CA ARG A 204 1.10 2.37 25.02
C ARG A 204 0.76 2.07 23.55
N MET A 205 -0.42 2.44 23.08
CA MET A 205 -0.82 2.23 21.68
C MET A 205 -0.08 3.18 20.73
N VAL A 206 0.14 4.43 21.17
CA VAL A 206 0.93 5.40 20.41
C VAL A 206 2.37 4.95 20.28
N ASP A 207 2.98 4.54 21.40
CA ASP A 207 4.37 4.08 21.42
C ASP A 207 4.56 2.82 20.55
N ASP A 208 3.62 1.87 20.64
CA ASP A 208 3.62 0.66 19.83
C ASP A 208 3.49 0.97 18.33
N ALA A 209 2.61 1.90 17.95
CA ALA A 209 2.48 2.31 16.56
C ALA A 209 3.72 3.03 16.03
N VAL A 210 4.31 3.93 16.81
CA VAL A 210 5.54 4.64 16.45
C VAL A 210 6.70 3.67 16.25
N ALA A 211 6.76 2.58 17.02
CA ALA A 211 7.80 1.56 16.91
C ALA A 211 7.61 0.61 15.73
N HIS A 212 6.37 0.21 15.43
CA HIS A 212 6.11 -0.93 14.54
C HIS A 212 5.43 -0.59 13.20
N VAL A 213 4.88 0.61 13.04
CA VAL A 213 4.24 1.04 11.78
C VAL A 213 5.21 1.91 10.99
N ARG A 214 5.43 1.54 9.72
CA ARG A 214 6.24 2.31 8.79
C ARG A 214 5.35 3.15 7.90
N MET A 215 5.48 4.47 7.97
CA MET A 215 4.84 5.39 7.03
C MET A 215 5.67 5.47 5.75
N VAL A 216 5.02 5.26 4.61
CA VAL A 216 5.61 5.41 3.27
C VAL A 216 4.92 6.58 2.60
N ILE A 217 5.64 7.69 2.45
CA ILE A 217 5.09 8.97 2.02
C ILE A 217 5.79 9.36 0.72
N LEU A 218 5.01 9.91 -0.22
CA LEU A 218 5.56 10.52 -1.42
C LEU A 218 6.42 11.71 -1.00
N ARG A 219 7.71 11.68 -1.37
CA ARG A 219 8.65 12.76 -1.10
C ARG A 219 8.17 14.02 -1.82
N GLU A 220 8.07 15.11 -1.07
CA GLU A 220 7.78 16.39 -1.70
C GLU A 220 8.92 16.75 -2.65
N ASN A 221 8.55 17.09 -3.89
CA ASN A 221 9.52 17.63 -4.82
C ASN A 221 10.03 18.96 -4.27
N LEU A 222 11.30 18.97 -3.81
CA LEU A 222 12.04 20.16 -3.37
C LEU A 222 12.06 21.30 -4.41
N HIS A 223 11.66 21.01 -5.65
CA HIS A 223 11.38 22.00 -6.68
C HIS A 223 9.96 22.58 -6.54
N SER A 224 9.55 22.95 -5.32
CA SER A 224 8.64 24.08 -5.22
C SER A 224 9.44 25.29 -5.68
N PRO A 225 9.06 26.01 -6.74
CA PRO A 225 9.75 27.23 -7.12
C PRO A 225 9.39 28.30 -6.09
N ARG A 226 9.93 28.20 -4.88
CA ARG A 226 9.75 29.22 -3.86
C ARG A 226 11.11 29.62 -3.30
N THR A 227 11.51 30.81 -3.76
CA THR A 227 12.54 31.71 -3.23
C THR A 227 13.93 31.53 -3.84
N GLY A 228 14.14 32.11 -5.03
CA GLY A 228 15.48 32.37 -5.56
C GLY A 228 15.59 32.21 -7.08
N ASP A 229 15.03 33.14 -7.86
CA ASP A 229 15.79 33.92 -8.84
C ASP A 229 14.86 34.98 -9.45
N LYS A 230 15.29 36.24 -9.50
CA LYS A 230 14.46 37.39 -9.93
C LYS A 230 14.55 37.68 -11.44
N ASP A 231 15.21 36.83 -12.24
CA ASP A 231 15.67 37.23 -13.58
C ASP A 231 15.09 36.49 -14.80
N ASP A 232 14.04 35.67 -14.65
CA ASP A 232 13.38 35.04 -15.81
C ASP A 232 12.05 35.72 -16.17
N ALA A 233 12.10 36.60 -17.18
CA ALA A 233 10.97 37.35 -17.75
C ALA A 233 9.97 36.49 -18.58
N ARG A 234 9.78 35.22 -18.24
CA ARG A 234 8.74 34.36 -18.84
C ARG A 234 7.61 34.18 -17.83
N PRO A 235 6.32 34.29 -18.24
CA PRO A 235 5.21 34.02 -17.33
C PRO A 235 5.32 32.58 -16.83
N ARG A 236 5.69 32.45 -15.55
CA ARG A 236 5.93 31.17 -14.90
C ARG A 236 4.58 30.48 -14.77
N ARG A 237 4.41 29.34 -15.44
CA ARG A 237 3.13 28.62 -15.48
C ARG A 237 2.75 28.17 -14.07
N GLU A 238 1.75 28.80 -13.48
CA GLU A 238 1.16 28.35 -12.23
C GLU A 238 0.32 27.10 -12.48
N TYR A 239 0.65 26.01 -11.80
CA TYR A 239 -0.12 24.77 -11.90
C TYR A 239 -1.21 24.75 -10.82
N SER A 240 -2.45 24.47 -11.22
CA SER A 240 -3.58 24.31 -10.30
C SER A 240 -3.61 22.96 -9.57
N HIS A 241 -2.81 22.00 -10.05
CA HIS A 241 -2.77 20.61 -9.57
C HIS A 241 -1.36 20.04 -9.68
N ARG A 242 -1.12 18.94 -8.96
CA ARG A 242 0.03 18.07 -9.15
C ARG A 242 -0.28 17.01 -10.20
N PHE A 243 0.73 16.59 -10.95
CA PHE A 243 0.59 15.58 -12.01
C PHE A 243 1.78 14.63 -12.01
N ILE A 244 1.52 13.37 -12.36
CA ILE A 244 2.52 12.32 -12.45
C ILE A 244 3.30 12.49 -13.76
N VAL A 245 4.62 12.53 -13.65
CA VAL A 245 5.53 12.36 -14.78
C VAL A 245 5.95 10.89 -14.80
N ARG A 246 5.57 10.20 -15.88
CA ARG A 246 5.84 8.77 -16.04
C ARG A 246 7.32 8.46 -16.01
N GLY A 247 7.66 7.33 -15.41
CA GLY A 247 8.99 6.75 -15.41
C GLY A 247 9.31 6.14 -16.77
N CYS A 248 10.56 5.70 -16.92
CA CYS A 248 10.98 4.96 -18.12
C CYS A 248 12.26 4.17 -17.87
N TRP A 249 12.44 3.12 -18.67
CA TRP A 249 13.73 2.45 -18.80
C TRP A 249 14.63 3.23 -19.77
N ARG A 250 15.86 3.49 -19.37
CA ARG A 250 16.85 4.20 -20.18
C ARG A 250 18.21 3.50 -20.14
N ASN A 251 18.89 3.47 -21.28
CA ASN A 251 20.31 3.10 -21.35
C ASN A 251 21.16 4.26 -20.85
N GLN A 252 21.50 4.23 -19.56
CA GLN A 252 22.24 5.28 -18.89
C GLN A 252 23.75 5.09 -19.10
N PRO A 253 24.47 6.12 -19.59
CA PRO A 253 25.92 6.09 -19.65
C PRO A 253 26.55 6.07 -18.24
N TYR A 254 27.59 5.24 -18.04
CA TYR A 254 28.34 5.15 -16.79
C TYR A 254 29.81 4.73 -17.02
N GLY A 255 30.60 4.62 -15.95
CA GLY A 255 32.03 4.27 -16.03
C GLY A 255 32.94 5.45 -16.38
N LYS A 256 34.24 5.19 -16.51
CA LYS A 256 35.22 6.20 -16.93
C LYS A 256 34.80 6.78 -18.27
N ASN A 257 34.83 8.11 -18.39
CA ASN A 257 34.41 8.86 -19.58
C ASN A 257 32.99 8.54 -20.11
N ARG A 258 32.11 7.93 -19.30
CA ARG A 258 30.75 7.52 -19.74
C ARG A 258 30.79 6.54 -20.93
N GLU A 259 31.81 5.69 -21.02
CA GLU A 259 31.95 4.74 -22.14
C GLU A 259 31.00 3.54 -22.02
N LEU A 260 30.63 3.14 -20.80
CA LEU A 260 29.76 1.99 -20.56
C LEU A 260 28.26 2.38 -20.58
N ARG A 261 27.38 1.41 -20.83
CA ARG A 261 25.92 1.59 -20.83
C ARG A 261 25.26 0.59 -19.89
N ARG A 262 24.36 1.05 -19.03
CA ARG A 262 23.52 0.19 -18.18
C ARG A 262 22.05 0.49 -18.40
N ARG A 263 21.21 -0.54 -18.44
CA ARG A 263 19.75 -0.36 -18.44
C ARG A 263 19.33 0.04 -17.03
N GLN A 264 18.85 1.27 -16.89
CA GLN A 264 18.46 1.87 -15.61
C GLN A 264 16.98 2.23 -15.68
N TRP A 265 16.22 1.84 -14.67
CA TRP A 265 14.88 2.37 -14.47
C TRP A 265 14.97 3.77 -13.86
N ILE A 266 14.30 4.73 -14.48
CA ILE A 266 14.09 6.07 -13.95
C ILE A 266 12.67 6.08 -13.40
N PRO A 267 12.49 6.21 -12.07
CA PRO A 267 11.17 6.10 -11.47
C PRO A 267 10.28 7.29 -11.85
N PRO A 268 8.95 7.10 -11.85
CA PRO A 268 8.01 8.20 -12.00
C PRO A 268 8.09 9.16 -10.81
N TYR A 269 7.71 10.42 -11.03
CA TYR A 269 7.76 11.45 -10.00
C TYR A 269 6.63 12.48 -10.19
N VAL A 270 6.32 13.26 -9.16
CA VAL A 270 5.13 14.15 -9.15
C VAL A 270 5.49 15.62 -9.26
N LYS A 271 5.14 16.30 -10.36
CA LYS A 271 5.35 17.76 -10.50
C LYS A 271 4.15 18.56 -10.02
N GLY A 272 4.39 19.81 -9.63
CA GLY A 272 3.38 20.79 -9.22
C GLY A 272 3.58 21.25 -7.77
N PRO A 273 2.88 22.31 -7.33
CA PRO A 273 3.00 22.80 -5.96
C PRO A 273 2.51 21.77 -4.94
N ALA A 274 3.21 21.61 -3.83
CA ALA A 274 2.93 20.60 -2.80
C ALA A 274 1.53 20.73 -2.18
N ASP A 275 0.99 21.95 -2.12
CA ASP A 275 -0.32 22.27 -1.55
C ASP A 275 -1.52 21.93 -2.47
N LYS A 276 -1.27 21.43 -3.69
CA LYS A 276 -2.33 21.16 -4.69
C LYS A 276 -2.71 19.67 -4.74
N PRO A 277 -3.94 19.31 -5.16
CA PRO A 277 -4.33 17.91 -5.28
C PRO A 277 -3.51 17.19 -6.38
N LEU A 278 -3.16 15.92 -6.14
CA LEU A 278 -2.56 15.05 -7.15
C LEU A 278 -3.65 14.50 -8.08
N ILE A 279 -3.47 14.72 -9.39
CA ILE A 279 -4.38 14.21 -10.42
C ILE A 279 -3.64 13.14 -11.23
N ALA A 280 -4.13 11.90 -11.15
CA ALA A 280 -3.75 10.81 -12.03
C ALA A 280 -4.61 10.87 -13.31
N LYS A 281 -4.18 11.67 -14.29
CA LYS A 281 -4.79 11.71 -15.63
C LYS A 281 -3.98 10.90 -16.62
N GLU A 282 -4.65 10.32 -17.61
CA GLU A 282 -3.98 9.85 -18.82
C GLU A 282 -3.17 10.99 -19.43
N THR A 283 -1.87 10.76 -19.60
CA THR A 283 -0.99 11.75 -20.22
C THR A 283 -1.27 11.78 -21.72
N VAL A 284 -2.08 12.74 -22.18
CA VAL A 284 -2.27 12.99 -23.62
C VAL A 284 -0.94 13.44 -24.22
N ARG A 285 -0.30 12.58 -25.01
CA ARG A 285 0.87 12.94 -25.81
C ARG A 285 0.42 13.73 -27.03
N ILE A 286 0.46 15.06 -26.93
CA ILE A 286 0.28 15.92 -28.10
C ILE A 286 1.52 15.80 -28.98
N TRP A 287 1.40 15.11 -30.11
CA TRP A 287 2.40 15.18 -31.18
C TRP A 287 2.34 16.59 -31.79
N ARG A 288 3.34 17.42 -31.51
CA ARG A 288 3.59 18.63 -32.29
C ARG A 288 4.44 18.23 -33.49
N ARG A 289 3.88 18.42 -34.69
CA ARG A 289 4.61 18.33 -35.97
C ARG A 289 5.68 19.41 -36.07
#